data_AF-A0A7U7J3L2-F1
#
_entry.id   AF-A0A7U7J3L2-F1
#
_cell.length_a   1.000
_cell.length_b   1.000
_cell.length_c   1.000
_cell.angle_alpha   90.00
_cell.angle_beta   90.00
_cell.angle_gamma   90.00
#
_symmetry.space_group_name_H-M   'P 1'
#
loop_
_entity.id
_entity.type
_entity.pdbx_description
1 polymer ?
#
loop_
_entity_poly.entity_id
_entity_poly.type
_entity_poly.pdbx_seq_one_letter_code
_entity_poly.pdbx_strand_id
1 'polypeptide(L)'
;MTALTFDTLAYVKTLRDAGVEEKQAEAQASALATVLKGSGEGVATKADIHDLKRDIELLKAESKKDLSETKAELIRWVVGIGFLQSALIIGILAKVAKVI
;
A
#
# COMPACT_ATOMS: atom_id res chain seq x y z
N MET A 1 9.62 10.79 13.87
CA MET A 1 10.92 10.15 13.56
C MET A 1 11.76 10.19 14.83
N THR A 2 12.01 9.05 15.47
CA THR A 2 12.96 9.01 16.60
C THR A 2 14.35 9.06 15.98
N ALA A 3 15.04 10.20 16.08
CA ALA A 3 16.41 10.31 15.61
C ALA A 3 17.28 9.32 16.39
N LEU A 4 18.04 8.47 15.69
CA LEU A 4 19.09 7.69 16.31
C LEU A 4 20.16 8.67 16.78
N THR A 5 20.20 8.94 18.07
CA THR A 5 21.22 9.81 18.68
C THR A 5 22.46 8.98 18.94
N PHE A 6 23.50 9.19 18.13
CA PHE A 6 24.83 8.62 18.37
C PHE A 6 25.71 9.64 19.10
N ASP A 7 26.09 9.32 20.34
CA ASP A 7 26.98 10.16 21.14
C ASP A 7 28.45 9.82 20.81
N THR A 8 29.02 10.60 19.90
CA THR A 8 30.41 10.49 19.48
C THR A 8 31.38 10.60 20.66
N LEU A 9 31.10 11.46 21.67
CA LEU A 9 32.00 11.69 22.79
C LEU A 9 31.99 10.52 23.77
N ALA A 10 30.81 9.99 24.10
CA ALA A 10 30.69 8.79 24.92
C ALA A 10 31.37 7.59 24.26
N TYR A 11 31.25 7.47 22.93
CA TYR A 11 31.91 6.42 22.16
C TYR A 11 33.44 6.54 22.18
N VAL A 12 34.00 7.73 21.95
CA VAL A 12 35.45 7.99 22.04
C VAL A 12 36.00 7.64 23.42
N LYS A 13 35.33 8.07 24.50
CA LYS A 13 35.73 7.75 25.88
C LYS A 13 35.78 6.23 26.10
N THR A 14 34.75 5.52 25.65
CA THR A 14 34.67 4.06 25.79
C THR A 14 35.84 3.36 25.09
N LEU A 15 36.20 3.79 23.87
CA LEU A 15 37.34 3.23 23.15
C LEU A 15 38.67 3.50 23.85
N ARG A 16 38.82 4.72 24.39
CA ARG A 16 40.04 5.10 25.08
C ARG A 16 40.22 4.38 26.41
N ASP A 17 39.14 4.18 27.16
CA ASP A 17 39.14 3.38 28.39
C ASP A 17 39.46 1.90 28.10
N ALA A 18 39.18 1.43 26.88
CA ALA A 18 39.59 0.11 26.38
C ALA A 18 41.02 0.07 25.81
N GLY A 19 41.78 1.17 25.86
CA GLY A 19 43.17 1.24 25.43
C GLY A 19 43.39 1.64 23.97
N VAL A 20 42.35 2.10 23.26
CA VAL A 20 42.50 2.68 21.90
C VAL A 20 43.11 4.07 21.99
N GLU A 21 44.06 4.39 21.11
CA GLU A 21 44.67 5.72 21.02
C GLU A 21 43.60 6.79 20.67
N GLU A 22 43.66 7.98 21.28
CA GLU A 22 42.70 9.08 21.08
C GLU A 22 42.42 9.35 19.59
N LYS A 23 43.47 9.48 18.77
CA LYS A 23 43.30 9.75 17.33
C LYS A 23 42.56 8.64 16.59
N GLN A 24 42.77 7.40 16.98
CA GLN A 24 42.05 6.26 16.41
C GLN A 24 40.60 6.22 16.90
N ALA A 25 40.37 6.50 18.18
CA ALA A 25 39.04 6.56 18.76
C ALA A 25 38.18 7.65 18.09
N GLU A 26 38.74 8.85 17.91
CA GLU A 26 38.09 9.95 17.20
C GLU A 26 37.79 9.60 15.73
N ALA A 27 38.75 8.98 15.03
CA ALA A 27 38.58 8.57 13.64
C ALA A 27 37.46 7.54 13.48
N GLN A 28 37.39 6.54 14.38
CA GLN A 28 36.31 5.54 14.38
C GLN A 28 34.95 6.17 14.67
N ALA A 29 34.88 7.04 15.67
CA ALA A 29 33.65 7.73 16.05
C ALA A 29 33.11 8.60 14.91
N SER A 30 34.00 9.31 14.21
CA SER A 30 33.67 10.16 13.05
C SER A 30 33.19 9.34 11.85
N ALA A 31 33.87 8.23 11.53
CA ALA A 31 33.46 7.33 10.46
C ALA A 31 32.08 6.71 10.73
N LEU A 32 31.84 6.24 11.96
CA LEU A 32 30.57 5.65 12.37
C LEU A 32 29.42 6.68 12.37
N ALA A 33 29.68 7.90 12.86
CA ALA A 33 28.70 8.99 12.82
C ALA A 33 28.30 9.36 11.37
N THR A 34 29.25 9.34 10.44
CA THR A 34 28.99 9.58 9.02
C THR A 34 28.07 8.51 8.42
N VAL A 35 28.34 7.23 8.70
CA VAL A 35 27.51 6.12 8.21
C VAL A 35 26.10 6.16 8.82
N LEU A 36 25.99 6.44 10.13
CA LEU A 36 24.70 6.51 10.83
C LEU A 36 23.83 7.66 10.33
N LYS A 37 24.42 8.82 9.99
CA LYS A 37 23.70 9.93 9.34
C LYS A 37 23.12 9.50 7.99
N GLY A 38 23.90 8.82 7.16
CA GLY A 38 23.42 8.32 5.87
C GLY A 38 22.44 7.14 5.95
N SER A 39 22.47 6.37 7.03
CA SER A 39 21.63 5.17 7.18
C SER A 39 20.17 5.46 7.52
N GLY A 40 19.86 6.66 8.00
CA GLY A 40 18.50 7.09 8.34
C GLY A 40 17.77 7.83 7.21
N GLU A 41 18.49 8.30 6.19
CA GLU A 41 17.92 9.04 5.08
C GLU A 41 17.33 8.07 4.04
N GLY A 42 16.06 8.27 3.70
CA GLY A 42 15.37 7.48 2.66
C GLY A 42 14.82 6.12 3.11
N VAL A 43 14.91 5.76 4.39
CA VAL A 43 14.33 4.52 4.92
C VAL A 43 12.91 4.78 5.45
N ALA A 44 11.94 4.01 4.95
CA ALA A 44 10.57 4.06 5.45
C ALA A 44 10.53 3.68 6.94
N THR A 45 9.87 4.52 7.74
CA THR A 45 9.66 4.25 9.16
C THR A 45 8.54 3.25 9.37
N LYS A 46 8.44 2.67 10.58
CA LYS A 46 7.31 1.81 10.94
C LYS A 46 5.96 2.52 10.83
N ALA A 47 5.93 3.83 11.05
CA ALA A 47 4.72 4.63 10.88
C ALA A 47 4.31 4.68 9.40
N ASP A 48 5.27 4.98 8.50
CA ASP A 48 5.02 5.01 7.06
C ASP A 48 4.49 3.66 6.54
N ILE A 49 5.04 2.54 7.05
CA ILE A 49 4.55 1.19 6.73
C ILE A 49 3.12 0.96 7.25
N HIS A 50 2.80 1.44 8.44
CA HIS A 50 1.45 1.31 9.00
C HIS A 50 0.43 2.15 8.21
N ASP A 51 0.80 3.35 7.79
CA ASP A 51 -0.07 4.20 6.99
C ASP A 51 -0.28 3.59 5.59
N LEU A 52 0.77 3.11 4.94
CA LEU A 52 0.66 2.35 3.68
C LEU A 52 -0.25 1.12 3.81
N LYS A 53 -0.18 0.38 4.92
CA LYS A 53 -1.08 -0.77 5.16
C LYS A 53 -2.54 -0.34 5.26
N ARG A 54 -2.81 0.77 5.96
CA ARG A 54 -4.18 1.32 6.05
C ARG A 54 -4.68 1.76 4.68
N ASP A 55 -3.86 2.45 3.90
CA ASP A 55 -4.23 2.88 2.55
C ASP A 55 -4.54 1.68 1.64
N ILE A 56 -3.75 0.61 1.73
CA ILE A 56 -4.01 -0.65 1.01
C ILE A 56 -5.33 -1.29 1.44
N GLU A 57 -5.63 -1.32 2.74
CA GLU A 57 -6.88 -1.87 3.25
C GLU A 57 -8.10 -1.07 2.79
N LEU A 58 -8.00 0.27 2.80
CA LEU A 58 -9.04 1.16 2.30
C LEU A 58 -9.26 0.97 0.80
N LEU A 59 -8.18 0.97 0.00
CA LEU A 59 -8.26 0.78 -1.44
C LEU A 59 -8.86 -0.59 -1.81
N LYS A 60 -8.54 -1.64 -1.05
CA LYS A 60 -9.12 -2.97 -1.24
C LYS A 60 -10.62 -2.99 -0.90
N ALA A 61 -11.02 -2.28 0.14
CA ALA A 61 -12.42 -2.17 0.53
C ALA A 61 -13.23 -1.42 -0.54
N GLU A 62 -12.71 -0.30 -1.03
CA GLU A 62 -13.30 0.50 -2.11
C GLU A 62 -13.39 -0.31 -3.41
N SER A 63 -12.30 -0.95 -3.84
CA SER A 63 -12.30 -1.82 -5.03
C SER A 63 -13.33 -2.95 -4.95
N LYS A 64 -13.52 -3.54 -3.76
CA LYS A 64 -14.51 -4.61 -3.55
C LYS A 64 -15.94 -4.07 -3.66
N LYS A 65 -16.17 -2.85 -3.17
CA LYS A 65 -17.47 -2.16 -3.27
C LYS A 65 -17.78 -1.85 -4.72
N ASP A 66 -16.87 -1.22 -5.45
CA ASP A 66 -17.06 -0.85 -6.86
C ASP A 66 -17.33 -2.09 -7.74
N LEU A 67 -16.61 -3.20 -7.46
CA LEU A 67 -16.87 -4.46 -8.14
C LEU A 67 -18.28 -5.00 -7.84
N SER A 68 -18.75 -4.88 -6.60
CA SER A 68 -20.10 -5.31 -6.22
C SER A 68 -21.17 -4.45 -6.90
N GLU A 69 -20.98 -3.14 -6.94
CA GLU A 69 -21.89 -2.20 -7.60
C GLU A 69 -21.95 -2.46 -9.10
N THR A 70 -20.79 -2.61 -9.75
CA THR A 70 -20.69 -2.94 -11.18
C THR A 70 -21.37 -4.28 -11.49
N LYS A 71 -21.17 -5.31 -10.66
CA LYS A 71 -21.85 -6.60 -10.82
C LYS A 71 -23.37 -6.47 -10.70
N ALA A 72 -23.85 -5.70 -9.73
CA ALA A 72 -25.28 -5.48 -9.53
C ALA A 72 -25.91 -4.73 -10.72
N GLU A 73 -25.24 -3.68 -11.20
CA GLU A 73 -25.67 -2.94 -12.39
C GLU A 73 -25.69 -3.84 -13.63
N LEU A 74 -24.65 -4.66 -13.84
CA LEU A 74 -24.59 -5.60 -14.95
C LEU A 74 -25.74 -6.62 -14.88
N ILE A 75 -26.01 -7.20 -13.71
CA ILE A 75 -27.13 -8.12 -13.51
C ILE A 75 -28.46 -7.42 -13.86
N ARG A 76 -28.65 -6.18 -13.38
CA ARG A 76 -29.87 -5.41 -13.67
C ARG A 76 -30.06 -5.21 -15.18
N TRP A 77 -29.01 -4.84 -15.92
CA TRP A 77 -29.08 -4.67 -17.37
C TRP A 77 -29.32 -5.98 -18.10
N VAL A 78 -28.62 -7.06 -17.73
CA VAL A 78 -28.79 -8.39 -18.33
C VAL A 78 -30.21 -8.89 -18.14
N VAL A 79 -30.77 -8.74 -16.93
CA VAL A 79 -32.15 -9.11 -16.64
C VAL A 79 -33.13 -8.26 -17.45
N GLY A 80 -32.93 -6.93 -17.50
CA GLY A 80 -33.78 -6.01 -18.27
C GLY A 80 -33.80 -6.33 -19.78
N ILE A 81 -32.63 -6.56 -20.37
CA ILE A 81 -32.50 -6.95 -21.78
C ILE A 81 -33.11 -8.34 -22.00
N GLY A 82 -32.90 -9.29 -21.09
CA GLY A 82 -33.47 -10.63 -21.16
C GLY A 82 -35.00 -10.63 -21.20
N PHE A 83 -35.65 -9.79 -20.39
CA PHE A 83 -37.10 -9.60 -20.44
C PHE A 83 -37.56 -8.98 -21.76
N LEU A 84 -36.87 -7.91 -22.21
CA LEU A 84 -37.20 -7.25 -23.48
C LEU A 84 -37.11 -8.21 -24.66
N GLN A 85 -36.00 -8.95 -24.77
CA GLN A 85 -35.78 -10.00 -25.78
C GLN A 85 -36.89 -11.05 -25.74
N SER A 86 -37.22 -11.56 -24.56
CA SER A 86 -38.22 -12.62 -24.40
C SER A 86 -39.60 -12.14 -24.84
N ALA A 87 -39.99 -10.91 -24.47
CA ALA A 87 -41.24 -10.31 -24.89
C ALA A 87 -41.30 -10.10 -26.42
N LEU A 88 -40.20 -9.68 -27.04
CA LEU A 88 -40.09 -9.55 -28.50
C LEU A 88 -40.28 -10.90 -29.21
N ILE A 89 -39.62 -11.96 -28.73
CA ILE A 89 -39.76 -13.31 -29.31
C ILE A 89 -41.21 -13.79 -29.20
N ILE A 90 -41.83 -13.65 -28.02
CA ILE A 90 -43.24 -14.03 -27.80
C ILE A 90 -44.17 -13.26 -28.73
N GLY A 91 -43.96 -11.94 -28.87
CA GLY A 91 -44.76 -11.10 -29.76
C GLY A 91 -44.66 -11.51 -31.24
N ILE A 92 -43.46 -11.85 -31.70
CA ILE A 92 -43.24 -12.35 -33.07
C ILE A 92 -43.96 -13.70 -33.28
N LEU A 93 -43.78 -14.65 -32.36
CA LEU A 93 -44.43 -15.97 -32.44
C LEU A 93 -45.96 -15.86 -32.47
N ALA A 94 -46.54 -15.03 -31.60
CA ALA A 94 -47.99 -14.80 -31.57
C ALA A 94 -48.51 -14.17 -32.87
N LYS A 95 -47.76 -13.23 -33.46
CA LYS A 95 -48.11 -12.61 -34.75
C LYS A 95 -48.09 -13.63 -35.88
N VAL A 96 -47.07 -14.48 -35.94
CA VAL A 96 -46.95 -15.54 -36.96
C VAL A 96 -48.08 -16.55 -36.83
N ALA A 97 -48.40 -17.00 -35.61
CA ALA A 97 -49.49 -17.94 -35.36
C ALA A 97 -50.89 -17.41 -35.74
N LYS A 98 -51.07 -16.08 -35.80
CA LYS A 98 -52.32 -15.46 -36.23
C LYS A 98 -52.41 -15.25 -37.75
N VAL A 99 -51.29 -15.33 -38.46
CA VAL A 99 -51.19 -15.10 -39.91
C VAL A 99 -51.31 -16.41 -40.71
N ILE A 100 -50.93 -17.54 -40.11
CA ILE A 100 -51.12 -18.90 -40.65
C ILE A 100 -52.52 -19.40 -40.28
#